data_AF-A0A972EM80-F1
#
_entry.id   AF-A0A972EM80-F1
#
_cell.length_a   1.000
_cell.length_b   1.000
_cell.length_c   1.000
_cell.angle_alpha   90.00
_cell.angle_beta   90.00
_cell.angle_gamma   90.00
#
_symmetry.space_group_name_H-M   'P 1'
#
loop_
_entity.id
_entity.type
_entity.pdbx_description
1 polymer ?
#
loop_
_entity_poly.entity_id
_entity_poly.type
_entity_poly.pdbx_seq_one_letter_code
_entity_poly.pdbx_strand_id
1 'polypeptide(L)' 'MTLGILKERKVGEYRVICTPDEVRVIVSHGHKVLSQAGCGEKAGFSDAL' A
#
# COMPACT_ATOMS: atom_id res chain seq x y z
N MET A 1 -3.40 1.11 15.63
CA MET A 1 -1.95 1.33 15.40
C MET A 1 -1.75 2.03 14.07
N THR A 2 -0.57 2.59 13.79
CA THR A 2 -0.25 3.19 12.48
C THR A 2 0.67 2.25 11.68
N LEU A 3 0.31 1.97 10.43
CA LEU A 3 1.06 1.12 9.50
C LEU A 3 1.47 1.95 8.28
N GLY A 4 2.71 1.77 7.82
CA GLY A 4 3.25 2.43 6.63
C GLY A 4 3.44 1.46 5.48
N ILE A 5 2.94 1.81 4.30
CA ILE A 5 3.19 1.10 3.03
C ILE A 5 4.20 1.93 2.24
N LEU A 6 5.39 1.36 2.02
CA LEU A 6 6.48 2.03 1.32
C LEU A 6 6.58 1.55 -0.13
N LYS A 7 7.18 2.39 -0.97
CA LYS A 7 7.50 2.04 -2.36
C LYS A 7 8.73 1.13 -2.41
N GLU A 8 8.61 0.03 -3.12
CA GLU A 8 9.73 -0.87 -3.38
C GLU A 8 10.82 -0.18 -4.21
N ARG A 9 12.08 -0.34 -3.79
CA ARG A 9 13.26 0.25 -4.45
C ARG A 9 14.07 -0.76 -5.25
N LYS A 10 13.88 -2.05 -5.00
CA LYS A 10 14.65 -3.10 -5.66
C LYS A 10 14.34 -3.11 -7.16
N VAL A 11 15.37 -3.14 -7.99
CA VAL A 11 15.22 -3.26 -9.44
C VAL A 11 14.54 -4.60 -9.77
N GLY A 12 13.53 -4.55 -10.63
CA GLY A 12 12.71 -5.72 -10.98
C GLY A 12 11.66 -6.09 -9.94
N GLU A 13 11.50 -5.34 -8.85
CA GLU A 13 10.38 -5.48 -7.94
C GLU A 13 9.24 -4.55 -8.36
N TYR A 14 8.07 -5.15 -8.54
CA TYR A 14 6.85 -4.47 -8.99
C TYR A 14 5.69 -4.66 -8.02
N ARG A 15 5.84 -5.51 -7.00
CA ARG A 15 4.81 -5.74 -5.99
C ARG A 15 4.72 -4.56 -5.02
N VAL A 16 3.63 -4.56 -4.26
CA VAL A 16 3.42 -3.73 -3.08
C VAL A 16 3.09 -4.65 -1.91
N ILE A 17 3.51 -4.30 -0.70
CA ILE A 17 3.37 -5.17 0.49
C ILE A 17 1.91 -5.40 0.90
N CYS A 18 0.99 -4.52 0.49
CA CYS A 18 -0.40 -4.54 0.89
C CYS A 18 -1.28 -3.95 -0.23
N THR A 19 -2.32 -4.69 -0.61
CA THR A 19 -3.31 -4.31 -1.62
C THR A 19 -4.40 -3.40 -1.03
N PRO A 20 -5.17 -2.67 -1.85
CA PRO A 20 -6.29 -1.86 -1.36
C PRO A 20 -7.32 -2.63 -0.54
N ASP A 21 -7.58 -3.91 -0.87
CA ASP A 21 -8.52 -4.75 -0.11
C ASP A 21 -7.99 -5.09 1.28
N GLU A 22 -6.71 -5.42 1.40
CA GLU A 22 -6.07 -5.66 2.70
C GLU A 22 -6.01 -4.36 3.53
N VAL A 23 -5.75 -3.21 2.89
CA VAL A 23 -5.84 -1.89 3.55
C VAL A 23 -7.23 -1.65 4.12
N ARG A 24 -8.29 -1.98 3.35
CA ARG A 24 -9.68 -1.82 3.80
C ARG A 24 -9.97 -2.65 5.05
N VAL A 25 -9.48 -3.89 5.10
CA VAL A 25 -9.61 -4.76 6.27
C VAL A 25 -8.81 -4.20 7.46
N ILE A 26 -7.58 -3.75 7.25
CA ILE A 26 -6.76 -3.15 8.33
C ILE A 26 -7.44 -1.92 8.93
N VAL A 27 -7.98 -1.05 8.07
CA VAL A 27 -8.71 0.16 8.49
C VAL A 27 -10.02 -0.20 9.20
N SER A 28 -10.76 -1.22 8.74
CA SER A 28 -12.01 -1.64 9.40
C SER A 28 -11.80 -2.17 10.83
N HIS A 29 -10.59 -2.66 11.14
CA HIS A 29 -10.19 -3.04 12.50
C HIS A 29 -9.68 -1.87 13.36
N GLY A 30 -9.80 -0.62 12.89
CA GLY A 30 -9.45 0.59 13.66
C GLY A 30 -7.97 0.97 13.58
N HIS A 31 -7.22 0.43 12.62
CA HIS A 31 -5.84 0.83 12.39
C HIS A 31 -5.76 1.97 11.36
N LYS A 32 -4.72 2.80 11.47
CA LYS A 32 -4.40 3.85 10.51
C LYS A 32 -3.39 3.31 9.51
N VAL A 33 -3.63 3.51 8.23
CA VAL A 33 -2.68 3.18 7.16
C VAL A 33 -2.19 4.46 6.51
N LEU A 34 -0.89 4.56 6.28
CA LEU A 34 -0.23 5.60 5.52
C LEU A 34 0.45 4.95 4.32
N SER A 35 0.17 5.43 3.12
CA SER A 35 0.86 5.01 1.90
C SER A 35 1.86 6.08 1.46
N GLN A 36 3.04 5.63 1.04
CA GLN A 36 3.93 6.48 0.27
C GLN A 36 3.32 6.71 -1.12
N ALA A 37 3.30 7.97 -1.58
CA ALA A 37 2.77 8.31 -2.90
C ALA A 37 3.35 7.40 -4.00
N GLY A 38 2.46 6.81 -4.80
CA GLY A 38 2.79 5.92 -5.89
C GLY A 38 3.45 4.59 -5.50
N CYS A 39 3.24 4.09 -4.26
CA CYS A 39 3.77 2.79 -3.84
C CYS A 39 3.10 1.60 -4.55
N GLY A 40 1.85 1.78 -5.00
CA GLY A 40 1.06 0.75 -5.69
C GLY A 40 1.17 0.78 -7.21
N GLU A 41 1.72 1.83 -7.82
CA GLU A 41 1.65 2.06 -9.27
C GLU A 41 2.18 0.89 -10.09
N LYS A 42 3.35 0.36 -9.69
CA LYS A 42 3.99 -0.77 -10.36
C LYS A 42 3.22 -2.09 -10.19
N ALA A 43 2.40 -2.19 -9.15
CA ALA A 43 1.54 -3.33 -8.88
C ALA A 43 0.14 -3.17 -9.52
N GLY A 44 -0.11 -2.08 -10.24
CA GLY A 44 -1.40 -1.81 -10.90
C GLY A 44 -2.42 -1.05 -10.02
N PHE A 45 -2.00 -0.47 -8.89
CA PHE A 45 -2.87 0.31 -8.01
C PHE A 45 -2.51 1.79 -8.07
N SER A 46 -3.48 2.65 -8.40
CA SER A 46 -3.34 4.11 -8.31
C SER A 46 -3.62 4.61 -6.88
N ASP A 47 -3.03 5.74 -6.50
CA ASP A 47 -3.28 6.38 -5.20
C ASP A 47 -4.74 6.85 -4.99
N ALA A 48 -5.53 6.95 -6.07
CA ALA A 48 -6.94 7.34 -6.02
C ALA A 48 -7.92 6.16 -5.83
N LEU A 49 -7.43 4.92 -5.83
CA LEU A 49 -8.21 3.70 -5.55
C LEU A 49 -8.29 3.44 -4.05
#